data_AF-A0A4W5MUM2-F1
#
_entry.id   AF-A0A4W5MUM2-F1
#
_cell.length_a   1.000
_cell.length_b   1.000
_cell.length_c   1.000
_cell.angle_alpha   90.00
_cell.angle_beta   90.00
_cell.angle_gamma   90.00
#
_symmetry.space_group_name_H-M   'P 1'
#
loop_
_entity.id
_entity.type
_entity.pdbx_description
1 polymer ?
#
loop_
_entity_poly.entity_id
_entity_poly.type
_entity_poly.pdbx_seq_one_letter_code
_entity_poly.pdbx_strand_id
1 'polypeptide(L)'
;MVPRLKGEIFLESMAQGDSATMSQEHSQQAVRQRCLTALAAVSSRPSVVKESTPVLLQVLTSSHTGTGSFSLEEVISVCHNLQRIAEHAQDTEETGRVFHDIIIPRLLGLALQAAMQGSSDHQSPLVEESVLSAMVPVISTTCVRLQSQLAGQTASRAVSLFLDGDTSFLPENAFPSQIQLLKKQAGDSWSQSQMVCLLMGCVCSLPRSVEVPQMDRLLLELEELSCTCDHPLSYTSAAKCYAGLVNKRPAGEASSPVLDLNEDWSSECW
;
A
#
# COMPACT_ATOMS: atom_id res chain seq x y z
N MET A 1 26.62 -3.44 4.79
CA MET A 1 25.76 -3.53 6.00
C MET A 1 24.41 -4.16 5.68
N VAL A 2 23.69 -3.66 4.66
CA VAL A 2 22.40 -4.22 4.20
C VAL A 2 22.43 -5.74 3.97
N PRO A 3 23.45 -6.34 3.31
CA PRO A 3 23.47 -7.79 3.10
C PRO A 3 23.53 -8.62 4.39
N ARG A 4 24.21 -8.10 5.43
CA ARG A 4 24.29 -8.76 6.75
C ARG A 4 22.93 -8.73 7.46
N LEU A 5 22.27 -7.58 7.48
CA LEU A 5 20.93 -7.44 8.07
C LEU A 5 19.91 -8.31 7.33
N LYS A 6 19.98 -8.38 6.00
CA LYS A 6 19.17 -9.31 5.20
C LYS A 6 19.37 -10.75 5.63
N GLY A 7 20.62 -11.20 5.80
CA GLY A 7 20.92 -12.57 6.24
C GLY A 7 20.26 -12.91 7.58
N GLU A 8 20.32 -12.00 8.56
CA GLU A 8 19.68 -12.20 9.87
C GLU A 8 18.15 -12.20 9.80
N ILE A 9 17.54 -11.38 8.94
CA ILE A 9 16.08 -11.31 8.77
C ILE A 9 15.53 -12.64 8.24
N PHE A 10 16.23 -13.25 7.27
CA PHE A 10 15.80 -14.49 6.60
C PHE A 10 16.46 -15.75 7.17
N LEU A 11 17.17 -15.65 8.30
CA LEU A 11 17.69 -16.84 8.97
C LEU A 11 16.50 -17.66 9.49
N GLU A 12 16.44 -18.96 9.20
CA GLU A 12 15.49 -19.90 9.78
C GLU A 12 16.06 -20.54 11.06
N SER A 13 15.19 -20.83 12.03
CA SER A 13 15.61 -21.49 13.28
C SER A 13 15.83 -22.98 13.02
N MET A 14 17.03 -23.49 13.29
CA MET A 14 17.27 -24.94 13.33
C MET A 14 16.62 -25.48 14.62
N ALA A 15 15.45 -26.11 14.50
CA ALA A 15 14.71 -26.64 15.65
C ALA A 15 15.36 -27.93 16.20
N GLN A 16 15.68 -27.93 17.49
CA GLN A 16 16.03 -29.12 18.26
C GLN A 16 15.31 -29.07 19.63
N GLY A 17 14.17 -29.75 19.76
CA GLY A 17 13.53 -30.11 21.04
C GLY A 17 12.39 -29.21 21.55
N ASP A 18 11.25 -29.84 21.88
CA ASP A 18 9.90 -29.28 22.08
C ASP A 18 9.68 -28.29 23.24
N SER A 19 10.68 -28.00 24.08
CA SER A 19 10.57 -27.00 25.16
C SER A 19 11.47 -25.77 24.96
N ALA A 20 12.41 -25.83 24.02
CA ALA A 20 13.30 -24.71 23.65
C ALA A 20 12.71 -23.85 22.52
N THR A 21 11.66 -24.33 21.86
CA THR A 21 11.05 -23.76 20.66
C THR A 21 10.47 -22.35 20.88
N MET A 22 9.62 -22.13 21.89
CA MET A 22 8.98 -20.82 22.09
C MET A 22 9.96 -19.70 22.49
N SER A 23 10.94 -19.98 23.36
CA SER A 23 11.94 -18.97 23.74
C SER A 23 12.88 -18.63 22.59
N GLN A 24 13.17 -19.60 21.72
CA GLN A 24 14.02 -19.43 20.54
C GLN A 24 13.28 -18.67 19.43
N GLU A 25 11.99 -18.93 19.22
CA GLU A 25 11.12 -18.17 18.31
C GLU A 25 10.99 -16.70 18.73
N HIS A 26 10.72 -16.42 20.01
CA HIS A 26 10.68 -15.04 20.51
C HIS A 26 12.04 -14.33 20.38
N SER A 27 13.15 -15.04 20.61
CA SER A 27 14.49 -14.48 20.41
C SER A 27 14.73 -14.12 18.95
N GLN A 28 14.34 -14.99 18.02
CA GLN A 28 14.49 -14.77 16.59
C GLN A 28 13.61 -13.63 16.08
N GLN A 29 12.34 -13.58 16.50
CA GLN A 29 11.43 -12.48 16.18
C GLN A 29 12.02 -11.13 16.66
N ALA A 30 12.57 -11.09 17.88
CA ALA A 30 13.23 -9.89 18.40
C ALA A 30 14.48 -9.50 17.58
N VAL A 31 15.28 -10.47 17.12
CA VAL A 31 16.44 -10.22 16.24
C VAL A 31 15.98 -9.66 14.89
N ARG A 32 14.97 -10.28 14.25
CA ARG A 32 14.38 -9.80 12.99
C ARG A 32 13.89 -8.37 13.15
N GLN A 33 13.11 -8.10 14.19
CA GLN A 33 12.56 -6.77 14.47
C GLN A 33 13.65 -5.70 14.63
N ARG A 34 14.73 -6.03 15.34
CA ARG A 34 15.90 -5.14 15.48
C ARG A 34 16.59 -4.92 14.13
N CYS A 35 16.72 -5.95 13.31
CA CYS A 35 17.33 -5.84 11.99
C CYS A 35 16.49 -4.99 11.03
N LEU A 36 15.16 -5.16 11.02
CA LEU A 36 14.23 -4.33 10.24
C LEU A 36 14.32 -2.87 10.65
N THR A 37 14.28 -2.61 11.96
CA THR A 37 14.39 -1.25 12.52
C THR A 37 15.73 -0.60 12.21
N ALA A 38 16.83 -1.36 12.37
CA ALA A 38 18.17 -0.88 12.03
C ALA A 38 18.29 -0.56 10.54
N LEU A 39 17.71 -1.40 9.68
CA LEU A 39 17.69 -1.21 8.24
C LEU A 39 16.94 0.08 7.86
N ALA A 40 15.77 0.33 8.47
CA ALA A 40 15.05 1.59 8.25
C ALA A 40 15.83 2.80 8.76
N ALA A 41 16.45 2.71 9.95
CA ALA A 41 17.19 3.82 10.56
C ALA A 41 18.43 4.25 9.75
N VAL A 42 19.09 3.33 9.06
CA VAL A 42 20.29 3.64 8.25
C VAL A 42 19.97 4.05 6.81
N SER A 43 18.70 3.94 6.38
CA SER A 43 18.24 4.20 5.02
C SER A 43 17.91 5.67 4.77
N SER A 44 18.88 6.55 5.00
CA SER A 44 18.73 7.98 4.74
C SER A 44 19.25 8.39 3.36
N ARG A 45 20.31 7.74 2.85
CA ARG A 45 20.93 8.09 1.55
C ARG A 45 20.29 7.30 0.41
N PRO A 46 20.13 7.88 -0.81
CA PRO A 46 19.45 7.22 -1.94
C PRO A 46 19.99 5.82 -2.26
N SER A 47 21.32 5.68 -2.31
CA SER A 47 21.99 4.37 -2.47
C SER A 47 21.57 3.32 -1.44
N VAL A 48 21.43 3.70 -0.17
CA VAL A 48 21.02 2.78 0.89
C VAL A 48 19.53 2.46 0.80
N VAL A 49 18.69 3.46 0.52
CA VAL A 49 17.24 3.28 0.28
C VAL A 49 17.01 2.27 -0.85
N LYS A 50 17.74 2.42 -1.95
CA LYS A 50 17.69 1.53 -3.11
C LYS A 50 18.07 0.08 -2.77
N GLU A 51 19.01 -0.13 -1.85
CA GLU A 51 19.41 -1.47 -1.39
C GLU A 51 18.48 -2.06 -0.32
N SER A 52 17.97 -1.22 0.59
CA SER A 52 17.22 -1.67 1.77
C SER A 52 15.74 -1.91 1.49
N THR A 53 15.12 -1.07 0.66
CA THR A 53 13.71 -1.18 0.29
C THR A 53 13.35 -2.56 -0.27
N PRO A 54 14.11 -3.15 -1.23
CA PRO A 54 13.83 -4.49 -1.73
C PRO A 54 13.89 -5.58 -0.66
N VAL A 55 14.68 -5.41 0.40
CA VAL A 55 14.75 -6.38 1.50
C VAL A 55 13.44 -6.41 2.29
N LEU A 56 12.88 -5.23 2.60
CA LEU A 56 11.58 -5.11 3.27
C LEU A 56 10.44 -5.63 2.40
N LEU A 57 10.43 -5.29 1.11
CA LEU A 57 9.45 -5.80 0.15
C LEU A 57 9.56 -7.33 -0.05
N GLN A 58 10.76 -7.89 0.09
CA GLN A 58 10.97 -9.33 0.06
C GLN A 58 10.32 -10.01 1.27
N VAL A 59 10.32 -9.40 2.46
CA VAL A 59 9.61 -9.94 3.63
C VAL A 59 8.11 -10.03 3.32
N LEU A 60 7.50 -8.95 2.82
CA LEU A 60 6.09 -8.96 2.41
C LEU A 60 5.79 -10.03 1.35
N THR A 61 6.69 -10.21 0.38
CA THR A 61 6.57 -11.25 -0.65
C THR A 61 6.65 -12.66 -0.04
N SER A 62 7.57 -12.89 0.90
CA SER A 62 7.71 -14.20 1.57
C SER A 62 6.53 -14.54 2.47
N SER A 63 5.97 -13.54 3.16
CA SER A 63 4.73 -13.69 3.94
C SER A 63 3.54 -14.01 3.04
N HIS A 64 3.44 -13.33 1.89
CA HIS A 64 2.38 -13.57 0.92
C HIS A 64 2.45 -14.96 0.28
N THR A 65 3.66 -15.40 -0.11
CA THR A 65 3.85 -16.68 -0.81
C THR A 65 3.91 -17.89 0.13
N GLY A 66 3.85 -17.67 1.45
CA GLY A 66 4.02 -18.73 2.45
C GLY A 66 5.45 -19.29 2.52
N THR A 67 6.41 -18.65 1.86
CA THR A 67 7.82 -19.11 1.83
C THR A 67 8.63 -18.64 3.04
N GLY A 68 8.07 -17.75 3.87
CA GLY A 68 8.71 -17.28 5.10
C GLY A 68 7.78 -17.38 6.32
N SER A 69 8.35 -17.72 7.47
CA SER A 69 7.67 -17.78 8.77
C SER A 69 7.62 -16.42 9.46
N PHE A 70 6.86 -15.48 8.89
CA PHE A 70 6.63 -14.15 9.47
C PHE A 70 5.22 -14.03 10.03
N SER A 71 5.13 -13.56 11.26
CA SER A 71 3.87 -13.22 11.94
C SER A 71 3.20 -11.98 11.33
N LEU A 72 1.90 -11.81 11.60
CA LEU A 72 1.15 -10.62 11.20
C LEU A 72 1.78 -9.32 11.75
N GLU A 73 2.26 -9.35 13.00
CA GLU A 73 2.92 -8.21 13.64
C GLU A 73 4.23 -7.82 12.92
N GLU A 74 5.02 -8.81 12.48
CA GLU A 74 6.23 -8.56 11.68
C GLU A 74 5.89 -7.93 10.34
N VAL A 75 4.82 -8.39 9.66
CA VAL A 75 4.34 -7.82 8.38
C VAL A 75 3.90 -6.36 8.55
N ILE A 76 3.13 -6.06 9.60
CA ILE A 76 2.75 -4.68 9.95
C ILE A 76 4.00 -3.84 10.25
N SER A 77 4.95 -4.38 11.00
CA SER A 77 6.18 -3.67 11.32
C SER A 77 7.04 -3.39 10.08
N VAL A 78 7.05 -4.28 9.09
CA VAL A 78 7.72 -4.03 7.80
C VAL A 78 7.10 -2.82 7.09
N CYS A 79 5.77 -2.69 7.10
CA CYS A 79 5.08 -1.53 6.55
C CYS A 79 5.50 -0.23 7.28
N HIS A 80 5.50 -0.24 8.62
CA HIS A 80 5.97 0.91 9.39
C HIS A 80 7.45 1.25 9.12
N ASN A 81 8.30 0.24 8.93
CA ASN A 81 9.71 0.47 8.58
C ASN A 81 9.86 1.04 7.16
N LEU A 82 9.06 0.61 6.19
CA LEU A 82 9.01 1.22 4.85
C LEU A 82 8.53 2.67 4.91
N GLN A 83 7.50 2.98 5.70
CA GLN A 83 7.06 4.35 5.94
C GLN A 83 8.19 5.18 6.54
N ARG A 84 8.88 4.67 7.56
CA ARG A 84 10.00 5.38 8.20
C ARG A 84 11.12 5.70 7.21
N ILE A 85 11.43 4.78 6.29
CA ILE A 85 12.36 5.05 5.18
C ILE A 85 11.82 6.19 4.31
N ALA A 86 10.55 6.12 3.92
CA ALA A 86 9.91 7.14 3.10
C ALA A 86 9.90 8.51 3.78
N GLU A 87 9.79 8.60 5.10
CA GLU A 87 9.82 9.86 5.86
C GLU A 87 11.25 10.45 5.95
N HIS A 88 12.25 9.61 6.19
CA HIS A 88 13.59 10.07 6.59
C HIS A 88 14.63 10.02 5.46
N ALA A 89 14.31 9.43 4.31
CA ALA A 89 15.20 9.42 3.15
C ALA A 89 15.50 10.85 2.67
N GLN A 90 16.68 11.08 2.12
CA GLN A 90 17.04 12.35 1.50
C GLN A 90 16.10 12.66 0.33
N ASP A 91 15.66 13.91 0.25
CA ASP A 91 14.77 14.36 -0.80
C ASP A 91 15.54 14.62 -2.10
N THR A 92 15.59 13.59 -2.93
CA THR A 92 16.33 13.59 -4.18
C THR A 92 15.51 12.91 -5.28
N GLU A 93 15.85 13.19 -6.53
CA GLU A 93 15.23 12.51 -7.68
C GLU A 93 15.46 10.99 -7.64
N GLU A 94 16.64 10.55 -7.21
CA GLU A 94 16.95 9.12 -7.08
C GLU A 94 16.07 8.44 -6.03
N THR A 95 15.85 9.07 -4.88
CA THR A 95 14.90 8.60 -3.86
C THR A 95 13.48 8.55 -4.42
N GLY A 96 13.04 9.60 -5.11
CA GLY A 96 11.72 9.67 -5.75
C GLY A 96 11.50 8.55 -6.76
N ARG A 97 12.53 8.18 -7.53
CA ARG A 97 12.51 7.02 -8.42
C ARG A 97 12.35 5.70 -7.68
N VAL A 98 13.03 5.50 -6.53
CA VAL A 98 12.81 4.29 -5.72
C VAL A 98 11.36 4.21 -5.23
N PHE A 99 10.76 5.33 -4.84
CA PHE A 99 9.36 5.37 -4.42
C PHE A 99 8.41 5.04 -5.58
N HIS A 100 8.60 5.70 -6.72
CA HIS A 100 7.76 5.58 -7.92
C HIS A 100 7.90 4.23 -8.65
N ASP A 101 9.13 3.74 -8.84
CA ASP A 101 9.41 2.55 -9.66
C ASP A 101 9.41 1.26 -8.84
N ILE A 102 9.59 1.33 -7.51
CA ILE A 102 9.78 0.15 -6.67
C ILE A 102 8.72 0.06 -5.57
N ILE A 103 8.63 1.03 -4.66
CA ILE A 103 7.75 0.89 -3.47
C ILE A 103 6.29 0.83 -3.88
N ILE A 104 5.79 1.85 -4.58
CA ILE A 104 4.37 1.97 -4.90
C ILE A 104 3.91 0.80 -5.78
N PRO A 105 4.59 0.48 -6.91
CA PRO A 105 4.17 -0.65 -7.76
C PRO A 105 4.24 -1.99 -7.03
N ARG A 106 5.24 -2.22 -6.18
CA ARG A 106 5.35 -3.50 -5.47
C ARG A 106 4.28 -3.68 -4.40
N LEU A 107 3.94 -2.62 -3.65
CA LEU A 107 2.86 -2.68 -2.65
C LEU A 107 1.51 -2.91 -3.33
N LEU A 108 1.20 -2.16 -4.40
CA LEU A 108 -0.03 -2.35 -5.16
C LEU A 108 -0.10 -3.75 -5.78
N GLY A 109 1.01 -4.23 -6.35
CA GLY A 109 1.10 -5.57 -6.95
C GLY A 109 0.89 -6.68 -5.95
N LEU A 110 1.56 -6.62 -4.79
CA LEU A 110 1.40 -7.62 -3.73
C LEU A 110 -0.02 -7.63 -3.15
N ALA A 111 -0.61 -6.45 -2.91
CA ALA A 111 -1.99 -6.35 -2.45
C ALA A 111 -2.96 -6.90 -3.50
N LEU A 112 -2.72 -6.65 -4.79
CA LEU A 112 -3.53 -7.21 -5.88
C LEU A 112 -3.42 -8.73 -5.94
N GLN A 113 -2.20 -9.27 -5.92
CA GLN A 113 -1.98 -10.73 -5.91
C GLN A 113 -2.70 -11.39 -4.73
N ALA A 114 -2.60 -10.79 -3.54
CA ALA A 114 -3.29 -11.25 -2.34
C ALA A 114 -4.82 -11.19 -2.47
N ALA A 115 -5.35 -10.07 -3.00
CA ALA A 115 -6.77 -9.89 -3.21
C ALA A 115 -7.36 -10.90 -4.22
N MET A 116 -6.55 -11.34 -5.19
CA MET A 116 -6.95 -12.26 -6.26
C MET A 116 -6.81 -13.75 -5.91
N GLN A 117 -6.08 -14.11 -4.84
CA GLN A 117 -5.84 -15.51 -4.48
C GLN A 117 -7.08 -16.26 -3.96
N GLY A 118 -8.16 -15.55 -3.62
CA GLY A 118 -9.41 -16.18 -3.16
C GLY A 118 -9.24 -16.99 -1.86
N SER A 119 -10.23 -17.83 -1.55
CA SER A 119 -10.25 -18.68 -0.37
C SER A 119 -9.36 -19.93 -0.56
N SER A 120 -8.04 -19.76 -0.65
CA SER A 120 -7.07 -20.85 -0.56
C SER A 120 -6.80 -21.26 0.89
N ASP A 121 -6.24 -22.46 1.11
CA ASP A 121 -5.85 -22.97 2.45
C ASP A 121 -4.88 -22.03 3.22
N HIS A 122 -4.22 -21.11 2.51
CA HIS A 122 -3.36 -20.09 3.08
C HIS A 122 -3.87 -18.71 2.63
N GLN A 123 -4.58 -18.02 3.52
CA GLN A 123 -4.99 -16.64 3.27
C GLN A 123 -3.77 -15.73 3.48
N SER A 124 -3.45 -14.95 2.46
CA SER A 124 -2.33 -13.99 2.53
C SER A 124 -2.58 -12.96 3.65
N PRO A 125 -1.61 -12.68 4.54
CA PRO A 125 -1.76 -11.62 5.54
C PRO A 125 -1.94 -10.23 4.90
N LEU A 126 -1.64 -10.08 3.61
CA LEU A 126 -1.76 -8.82 2.89
C LEU A 126 -3.20 -8.43 2.54
N VAL A 127 -4.18 -9.33 2.71
CA VAL A 127 -5.61 -8.95 2.61
C VAL A 127 -6.21 -8.50 3.94
N GLU A 128 -5.47 -8.62 5.05
CA GLU A 128 -5.93 -8.18 6.36
C GLU A 128 -6.02 -6.66 6.43
N GLU A 129 -7.13 -6.15 6.98
CA GLU A 129 -7.39 -4.71 7.12
C GLU A 129 -6.25 -4.00 7.87
N SER A 130 -5.68 -4.64 8.90
CA SER A 130 -4.57 -4.08 9.68
C SER A 130 -3.30 -3.88 8.85
N VAL A 131 -3.01 -4.79 7.92
CA VAL A 131 -1.85 -4.71 7.02
C VAL A 131 -2.11 -3.68 5.92
N LEU A 132 -3.29 -3.69 5.30
CA LEU A 132 -3.67 -2.68 4.31
C LEU A 132 -3.62 -1.27 4.91
N SER A 133 -4.15 -1.10 6.12
CA SER A 133 -4.09 0.17 6.86
C SER A 133 -2.66 0.60 7.15
N ALA A 134 -1.73 -0.34 7.39
CA ALA A 134 -0.31 -0.03 7.56
C ALA A 134 0.40 0.29 6.23
N MET A 135 -0.09 -0.21 5.10
CA MET A 135 0.42 0.14 3.76
C MET A 135 0.03 1.55 3.32
N VAL A 136 -1.16 2.03 3.71
CA VAL A 136 -1.65 3.36 3.32
C VAL A 136 -0.66 4.48 3.67
N PRO A 137 -0.15 4.62 4.90
CA PRO A 137 0.87 5.63 5.24
C PRO A 137 2.17 5.53 4.43
N VAL A 138 2.57 4.32 4.02
CA VAL A 138 3.75 4.13 3.14
C VAL A 138 3.48 4.77 1.79
N ILE A 139 2.35 4.45 1.18
CA ILE A 139 1.95 4.98 -0.14
C ILE A 139 1.73 6.49 -0.05
N SER A 140 1.01 6.96 0.96
CA SER A 140 0.74 8.39 1.15
C SER A 140 2.04 9.19 1.29
N THR A 141 2.94 8.75 2.19
CA THR A 141 4.22 9.43 2.42
C THR A 141 5.10 9.43 1.18
N THR A 142 5.18 8.30 0.46
CA THR A 142 5.94 8.24 -0.79
C THR A 142 5.37 9.17 -1.85
N CYS A 143 4.04 9.23 -2.00
CA CYS A 143 3.37 10.10 -2.96
C CYS A 143 3.56 11.60 -2.67
N VAL A 144 3.52 12.03 -1.40
CA VAL A 144 3.79 13.43 -1.00
C VAL A 144 5.18 13.88 -1.46
N ARG A 145 6.15 12.96 -1.46
CA ARG A 145 7.56 13.23 -1.74
C ARG A 145 7.96 13.06 -3.21
N LEU A 146 7.03 12.69 -4.08
CA LEU A 146 7.33 12.58 -5.50
C LEU A 146 7.48 13.96 -6.15
N GLN A 147 8.47 14.08 -7.03
CA GLN A 147 8.55 15.22 -7.95
C GLN A 147 7.34 15.22 -8.88
N SER A 148 6.89 16.40 -9.33
CA SER A 148 5.64 16.56 -10.08
C SER A 148 5.49 15.63 -11.29
N GLN A 149 6.58 15.38 -12.03
CA GLN A 149 6.56 14.45 -13.17
C GLN A 149 6.28 13.01 -12.73
N LEU A 150 6.99 12.49 -11.73
CA LEU A 150 6.78 11.13 -11.21
C LEU A 150 5.43 11.01 -10.51
N ALA A 151 5.00 12.06 -9.81
CA ALA A 151 3.70 12.11 -9.16
C ALA A 151 2.54 12.00 -10.17
N GLY A 152 2.61 12.73 -11.30
CA GLY A 152 1.62 12.60 -12.39
C GLY A 152 1.62 11.20 -13.02
N GLN A 153 2.80 10.60 -13.22
CA GLN A 153 2.91 9.22 -13.72
C GLN A 153 2.33 8.20 -12.72
N THR A 154 2.60 8.36 -11.42
CA THR A 154 2.00 7.54 -10.36
C THR A 154 0.49 7.66 -10.37
N ALA A 155 -0.05 8.87 -10.48
CA ALA A 155 -1.49 9.11 -10.56
C ALA A 155 -2.11 8.36 -11.74
N SER A 156 -1.53 8.49 -12.93
CA SER A 156 -2.01 7.79 -14.13
C SER A 156 -1.98 6.28 -14.00
N ARG A 157 -0.90 5.72 -13.45
CA ARG A 157 -0.76 4.26 -13.24
C ARG A 157 -1.78 3.75 -12.21
N ALA A 158 -1.91 4.44 -11.08
CA ALA A 158 -2.87 4.08 -10.04
C ALA A 158 -4.31 4.17 -10.56
N VAL A 159 -4.69 5.28 -11.20
CA VAL A 159 -6.04 5.43 -11.73
C VAL A 159 -6.36 4.37 -12.78
N SER A 160 -5.45 4.08 -13.71
CA SER A 160 -5.66 3.06 -14.73
C SER A 160 -5.75 1.65 -14.14
N LEU A 161 -4.98 1.33 -13.10
CA LEU A 161 -5.14 0.07 -12.37
C LEU A 161 -6.54 -0.07 -11.77
N PHE A 162 -7.02 0.97 -11.08
CA PHE A 162 -8.28 0.89 -10.33
C PHE A 162 -9.52 0.98 -11.22
N LEU A 163 -9.46 1.76 -12.30
CA LEU A 163 -10.56 1.91 -13.25
C LEU A 163 -10.58 0.83 -14.32
N ASP A 164 -9.41 0.45 -14.84
CA ASP A 164 -9.30 -0.37 -16.05
C ASP A 164 -8.61 -1.72 -15.82
N GLY A 165 -8.09 -1.97 -14.61
CA GLY A 165 -7.34 -3.18 -14.30
C GLY A 165 -5.98 -3.24 -15.01
N ASP A 166 -5.41 -2.09 -15.41
CA ASP A 166 -4.09 -2.08 -16.06
C ASP A 166 -2.99 -2.44 -15.06
N THR A 167 -2.32 -3.56 -15.33
CA THR A 167 -1.23 -4.09 -14.51
C THR A 167 0.15 -3.90 -15.15
N SER A 168 0.23 -3.17 -16.27
CA SER A 168 1.46 -3.02 -17.07
C SER A 168 2.67 -2.47 -16.29
N PHE A 169 2.44 -1.68 -15.25
CA PHE A 169 3.48 -1.11 -14.40
C PHE A 169 3.79 -1.94 -13.14
N LEU A 170 2.98 -2.96 -12.84
CA LEU A 170 3.17 -3.80 -11.66
C LEU A 170 4.26 -4.84 -11.93
N PRO A 171 5.04 -5.22 -10.91
CA PRO A 171 5.99 -6.31 -11.04
C PRO A 171 5.24 -7.66 -11.10
N GLU A 172 5.75 -8.61 -11.88
CA GLU A 172 5.22 -9.97 -12.03
C GLU A 172 3.81 -10.04 -12.66
N ASN A 173 3.76 -9.87 -13.99
CA ASN A 173 2.56 -9.68 -14.84
C ASN A 173 1.59 -10.87 -14.97
N ALA A 174 1.59 -11.82 -14.04
CA ALA A 174 0.70 -12.99 -14.09
C ALA A 174 -0.64 -12.72 -13.40
N PHE A 175 -1.32 -11.63 -13.76
CA PHE A 175 -2.63 -11.28 -13.21
C PHE A 175 -3.75 -11.81 -14.12
N PRO A 176 -4.81 -12.44 -13.57
CA PRO A 176 -5.96 -12.83 -14.37
C PRO A 176 -6.71 -11.62 -14.96
N SER A 177 -7.43 -11.84 -16.06
CA SER A 177 -8.08 -10.80 -16.87
C SER A 177 -9.35 -10.17 -16.27
N GLN A 178 -9.60 -10.33 -14.97
CA GLN A 178 -10.84 -9.89 -14.30
C GLN A 178 -10.52 -9.08 -13.02
N ILE A 179 -9.85 -7.95 -13.19
CA ILE A 179 -9.58 -7.00 -12.11
C ILE A 179 -10.69 -5.94 -12.10
N GLN A 180 -11.42 -5.83 -10.99
CA GLN A 180 -12.49 -4.85 -10.83
C GLN A 180 -12.43 -4.22 -9.43
N LEU A 181 -11.45 -3.34 -9.19
CA LEU A 181 -11.15 -2.84 -7.84
C LEU A 181 -12.16 -1.83 -7.30
N LEU A 182 -12.90 -1.13 -8.16
CA LEU A 182 -13.88 -0.12 -7.76
C LEU A 182 -15.33 -0.58 -7.88
N LYS A 183 -15.57 -1.86 -8.19
CA LYS A 183 -16.93 -2.40 -8.33
C LYS A 183 -17.34 -3.24 -7.14
N LYS A 184 -18.64 -3.22 -6.83
CA LYS A 184 -19.24 -4.20 -5.92
C LYS A 184 -19.00 -5.60 -6.49
N GLN A 185 -18.28 -6.42 -5.74
CA GLN A 185 -18.06 -7.81 -6.10
C GLN A 185 -19.32 -8.63 -5.79
N ALA A 186 -19.60 -9.63 -6.62
CA ALA A 186 -20.70 -10.55 -6.38
C ALA A 186 -20.33 -11.55 -5.26
N GLY A 187 -21.17 -11.67 -4.24
CA GLY A 187 -20.93 -12.53 -3.07
C GLY A 187 -19.98 -11.91 -2.04
N ASP A 188 -19.39 -12.73 -1.17
CA ASP A 188 -18.57 -12.28 -0.03
C ASP A 188 -17.12 -11.91 -0.41
N SER A 189 -16.84 -11.65 -1.69
CA SER A 189 -15.47 -11.37 -2.18
C SER A 189 -15.13 -9.88 -2.12
N TRP A 190 -14.97 -9.31 -0.93
CA TRP A 190 -14.59 -7.90 -0.72
C TRP A 190 -13.08 -7.64 -0.87
N SER A 191 -12.29 -8.68 -1.11
CA SER A 191 -10.82 -8.62 -1.12
C SER A 191 -10.26 -7.63 -2.15
N GLN A 192 -10.91 -7.50 -3.30
CA GLN A 192 -10.55 -6.52 -4.33
C GLN A 192 -11.02 -5.11 -3.97
N SER A 193 -12.28 -4.96 -3.55
CA SER A 193 -12.87 -3.63 -3.30
C SER A 193 -12.22 -2.90 -2.13
N GLN A 194 -11.67 -3.61 -1.15
CA GLN A 194 -10.96 -2.97 -0.03
C GLN A 194 -9.65 -2.30 -0.45
N MET A 195 -9.06 -2.67 -1.59
CA MET A 195 -7.83 -2.05 -2.09
C MET A 195 -8.02 -0.55 -2.38
N VAL A 196 -9.26 -0.06 -2.46
CA VAL A 196 -9.56 1.38 -2.58
C VAL A 196 -8.92 2.22 -1.47
N CYS A 197 -8.63 1.63 -0.30
CA CYS A 197 -7.83 2.31 0.74
C CYS A 197 -6.41 2.68 0.26
N LEU A 198 -5.79 1.85 -0.59
CA LEU A 198 -4.47 2.12 -1.17
C LEU A 198 -4.56 3.18 -2.28
N LEU A 199 -5.64 3.18 -3.07
CA LEU A 199 -5.89 4.24 -4.04
C LEU A 199 -5.97 5.61 -3.37
N MET A 200 -6.68 5.69 -2.24
CA MET A 200 -6.77 6.91 -1.44
C MET A 200 -5.37 7.46 -1.11
N GLY A 201 -4.44 6.60 -0.66
CA GLY A 201 -3.05 7.00 -0.42
C GLY A 201 -2.33 7.46 -1.69
N CYS A 202 -2.59 6.82 -2.83
CA CYS A 202 -1.99 7.19 -4.11
C CYS A 202 -2.45 8.55 -4.65
N VAL A 203 -3.75 8.88 -4.58
CA VAL A 203 -4.31 10.05 -5.30
C VAL A 203 -4.60 11.24 -4.38
N CYS A 204 -5.02 11.00 -3.14
CA CYS A 204 -5.33 12.08 -2.21
C CYS A 204 -4.05 12.74 -1.68
N SER A 205 -2.94 11.99 -1.55
CA SER A 205 -1.68 12.49 -0.99
C SER A 205 -0.72 13.15 -2.00
N LEU A 206 -1.03 13.13 -3.30
CA LEU A 206 -0.20 13.80 -4.31
C LEU A 206 -0.13 15.33 -4.10
N PRO A 207 0.97 16.00 -4.51
CA PRO A 207 1.05 17.45 -4.54
C PRO A 207 -0.14 18.09 -5.27
N ARG A 208 -0.63 19.25 -4.79
CA ARG A 208 -1.77 19.96 -5.41
C ARG A 208 -1.53 20.39 -6.87
N SER A 209 -0.27 20.49 -7.28
CA SER A 209 0.11 20.80 -8.66
C SER A 209 -0.09 19.64 -9.64
N VAL A 210 -0.45 18.45 -9.16
CA VAL A 210 -0.63 17.26 -9.96
C VAL A 210 -2.11 17.02 -10.20
N GLU A 211 -2.50 17.01 -11.47
CA GLU A 211 -3.85 16.64 -11.88
C GLU A 211 -4.03 15.12 -11.82
N VAL A 212 -5.20 14.69 -11.33
CA VAL A 212 -5.57 13.26 -11.32
C VAL A 212 -6.33 12.97 -12.62
N PRO A 213 -5.87 12.02 -13.45
CA PRO A 213 -6.52 11.73 -14.72
C PRO A 213 -7.89 11.06 -14.52
N GLN A 214 -8.77 11.20 -15.52
CA GLN A 214 -10.12 10.60 -15.53
C GLN A 214 -10.94 10.88 -14.25
N MET A 215 -10.74 12.06 -13.65
CA MET A 215 -11.31 12.44 -12.34
C MET A 215 -12.82 12.19 -12.26
N ASP A 216 -13.61 12.58 -13.27
CA ASP A 216 -15.06 12.42 -13.22
C ASP A 216 -15.50 10.96 -13.19
N ARG A 217 -14.88 10.10 -14.02
CA ARG A 217 -15.14 8.66 -14.00
C ARG A 217 -14.73 8.04 -12.67
N LEU A 218 -13.60 8.48 -12.12
CA LEU A 218 -13.12 8.00 -10.83
C LEU A 218 -14.09 8.36 -9.69
N LEU A 219 -14.59 9.60 -9.66
CA LEU A 219 -15.57 10.03 -8.66
C LEU A 219 -16.87 9.24 -8.75
N LEU A 220 -17.37 8.97 -9.97
CA LEU A 220 -18.58 8.16 -10.17
C LEU A 220 -18.43 6.74 -9.62
N GLU A 221 -17.33 6.04 -9.92
CA GLU A 221 -17.11 4.67 -9.42
C GLU A 221 -16.88 4.66 -7.89
N LEU A 222 -16.22 5.69 -7.33
CA LEU A 222 -16.04 5.84 -5.87
C LEU A 222 -17.37 6.10 -5.16
N GLU A 223 -18.24 6.94 -5.72
CA GLU A 223 -19.58 7.21 -5.21
C GLU A 223 -20.41 5.92 -5.21
N GLU A 224 -20.46 5.21 -6.35
CA GLU A 224 -21.17 3.95 -6.48
C GLU A 224 -20.67 2.91 -5.47
N LEU A 225 -19.35 2.73 -5.34
CA LEU A 225 -18.79 1.80 -4.36
C LEU A 225 -19.13 2.19 -2.92
N SER A 226 -19.07 3.50 -2.59
CA SER A 226 -19.38 4.00 -1.25
C SER A 226 -20.84 3.79 -0.85
N CYS A 227 -21.76 3.80 -1.81
CA CYS A 227 -23.20 3.69 -1.57
C CYS A 227 -23.73 2.26 -1.67
N THR A 228 -23.02 1.36 -2.38
CA THR A 228 -23.53 0.02 -2.70
C THR A 228 -22.77 -1.13 -2.03
N CYS A 229 -21.54 -0.90 -1.58
CA CYS A 229 -20.72 -1.92 -0.93
C CYS A 229 -21.07 -2.07 0.56
N ASP A 230 -21.23 -3.30 1.01
CA ASP A 230 -21.57 -3.61 2.41
C ASP A 230 -20.32 -3.78 3.30
N HIS A 231 -19.11 -3.75 2.72
CA HIS A 231 -17.85 -3.95 3.43
C HIS A 231 -17.31 -2.63 4.05
N PRO A 232 -17.16 -2.54 5.40
CA PRO A 232 -16.78 -1.33 6.12
C PRO A 232 -15.57 -0.57 5.58
N LEU A 233 -14.46 -1.27 5.40
CA LEU A 233 -13.23 -0.65 4.91
C LEU A 233 -13.38 -0.14 3.48
N SER A 234 -14.08 -0.89 2.62
CA SER A 234 -14.30 -0.53 1.21
C SER A 234 -15.12 0.74 1.07
N TYR A 235 -16.33 0.79 1.64
CA TYR A 235 -17.19 1.95 1.45
C TYR A 235 -16.62 3.20 2.14
N THR A 236 -16.00 3.04 3.33
CA THR A 236 -15.42 4.17 4.07
C THR A 236 -14.23 4.75 3.32
N SER A 237 -13.36 3.88 2.80
CA SER A 237 -12.19 4.32 2.03
C SER A 237 -12.60 4.95 0.69
N ALA A 238 -13.66 4.44 0.04
CA ALA A 238 -14.20 5.02 -1.17
C ALA A 238 -14.76 6.44 -0.92
N ALA A 239 -15.58 6.61 0.13
CA ALA A 239 -16.11 7.91 0.53
C ALA A 239 -15.01 8.92 0.88
N LYS A 240 -13.99 8.48 1.65
CA LYS A 240 -12.82 9.32 1.98
C LYS A 240 -12.01 9.71 0.74
N CYS A 241 -11.80 8.77 -0.18
CA CYS A 241 -11.11 9.03 -1.44
C CYS A 241 -11.88 10.04 -2.30
N TYR A 242 -13.21 9.87 -2.41
CA TYR A 242 -14.10 10.82 -3.11
C TYR A 242 -13.95 12.23 -2.52
N ALA A 243 -14.12 12.38 -1.21
CA ALA A 243 -14.01 13.66 -0.52
C ALA A 243 -12.61 14.28 -0.70
N GLY A 244 -11.56 13.48 -0.59
CA GLY A 244 -10.18 13.93 -0.78
C GLY A 244 -9.89 14.45 -2.20
N LEU A 245 -10.48 13.82 -3.22
CA LEU A 245 -10.36 14.26 -4.60
C LEU A 245 -11.16 15.53 -4.90
N VAL A 246 -12.39 15.64 -4.38
CA VAL A 246 -13.19 16.87 -4.48
C VAL A 246 -12.46 18.05 -3.83
N ASN A 247 -11.89 17.86 -2.64
CA ASN A 247 -11.12 18.88 -1.93
C ASN A 247 -9.83 19.31 -2.66
N LYS A 248 -9.33 18.48 -3.59
CA LYS A 248 -8.14 18.78 -4.39
C LYS A 248 -8.45 19.62 -5.62
N ARG A 249 -9.70 19.67 -6.09
CA ARG A 249 -10.08 20.45 -7.27
C ARG A 249 -9.77 21.94 -7.06
N PRO A 250 -9.26 22.65 -8.07
CA PRO A 250 -9.08 24.10 -8.00
C PRO A 250 -10.42 24.79 -7.72
N ALA A 251 -10.44 25.73 -6.77
CA ALA A 251 -11.61 26.56 -6.49
C ALA A 251 -11.90 27.44 -7.72
N GLY A 252 -12.78 26.97 -8.60
CA GLY A 252 -13.09 27.62 -9.88
C GLY A 252 -13.76 26.67 -10.87
N GLU A 253 -13.49 25.37 -10.78
CA GLU A 253 -14.22 24.32 -11.52
C GLU A 253 -15.41 23.81 -10.69
N ALA A 254 -16.33 24.72 -10.39
CA ALA A 254 -17.61 24.37 -9.82
C ALA A 254 -18.52 23.81 -10.91
N SER A 255 -18.78 22.50 -10.87
CA SER A 255 -20.03 21.94 -11.40
C SER A 255 -20.88 21.47 -10.20
N SER A 256 -21.78 22.34 -9.74
CA SER A 256 -22.89 22.02 -8.80
C SER A 256 -23.81 20.92 -9.38
N PRO A 257 -24.50 20.06 -8.59
CA PRO A 257 -25.29 20.40 -7.39
C PRO A 257 -25.18 19.40 -6.21
N VAL A 258 -24.02 18.77 -5.98
CA VAL A 258 -23.89 17.74 -4.90
C VAL A 258 -23.63 18.35 -3.50
N LEU A 259 -23.39 19.67 -3.40
CA LEU A 259 -22.92 20.30 -2.16
C LEU A 259 -24.00 20.85 -1.21
N ASP A 260 -25.29 20.65 -1.48
CA ASP A 260 -26.36 21.13 -0.58
C ASP A 260 -26.70 20.18 0.60
N LEU A 261 -25.92 19.11 0.84
CA LEU A 261 -26.22 18.14 1.90
C LEU A 261 -25.13 17.86 2.95
N ASN A 262 -23.95 18.50 2.92
CA ASN A 262 -22.82 18.07 3.76
C ASN A 262 -22.16 19.19 4.59
N GLU A 263 -22.92 19.90 5.42
CA GLU A 263 -22.33 20.74 6.49
C GLU A 263 -21.78 19.92 7.69
N ASP A 264 -21.91 18.59 7.73
CA ASP A 264 -21.65 17.80 8.96
C ASP A 264 -20.37 16.94 8.96
N TRP A 265 -19.55 16.93 7.89
CA TRP A 265 -18.37 16.04 7.80
C TRP A 265 -17.03 16.68 8.21
N SER A 266 -17.01 17.93 8.67
CA SER A 266 -15.76 18.69 8.84
C SER A 266 -15.04 18.53 10.18
N SER A 267 -15.54 17.73 11.13
CA SER A 267 -15.05 17.81 12.52
C SER A 267 -14.08 16.70 12.97
N GLU A 268 -13.86 15.63 12.22
CA GLU A 268 -12.95 14.56 12.66
C GLU A 268 -12.21 13.92 11.49
N CYS A 269 -11.09 14.49 11.04
CA CYS A 269 -10.06 13.79 10.26
C CYS A 269 -8.76 14.62 10.18
N TRP A 270 -7.95 14.54 11.24
CA TRP A 270 -6.48 14.57 11.17
C TRP A 270 -5.95 13.49 12.12
#